data_AF-A0A9W9Z885-F1
#
_entry.id   AF-A0A9W9Z885-F1
#
_cell.length_a   1.000
_cell.length_b   1.000
_cell.length_c   1.000
_cell.angle_alpha   90.00
_cell.angle_beta   90.00
_cell.angle_gamma   90.00
#
_symmetry.space_group_name_H-M   'P 1'
#
loop_
_entity.id
_entity.type
_entity.pdbx_description
1 polymer ?
#
loop_
_entity_poly.entity_id
_entity_poly.type
_entity_poly.pdbx_seq_one_letter_code
_entity_poly.pdbx_strand_id
1 'polypeptide(L)'
;MSLGATYTGVVSGKHLRTLAVCALILVLPGYMIIVLCQMFSFDAWLFVIISSNLVTIVQVMGSLIIYALFVSNVHSESQVNDLDDYVYYINAGSKVFEFLVAVVVLGYTAWATLNGDWNYIGAMVISMHAYFNVYKRAQEGWNNFLLRRSAVKRLNSLQWATEDQLQQLNDVCCICYEALDRAKVTKCSHYFHSLCLRKWLYVQDKCPMCHADILPQD
;
A
#
# COMPACT_ATOMS: atom_id res chain seq x y z
N MET A 1 -6.42 7.31 -12.86
CA MET A 1 -6.11 8.72 -12.52
C MET A 1 -4.68 8.76 -12.02
N SER A 2 -3.77 9.19 -12.90
CA SER A 2 -2.35 9.39 -12.58
C SER A 2 -2.21 10.61 -11.68
N LEU A 3 -1.76 10.39 -10.44
CA LEU A 3 -1.31 11.48 -9.56
C LEU A 3 0.08 11.92 -10.03
N GLY A 4 0.13 12.59 -11.19
CA GLY A 4 1.28 13.36 -11.62
C GLY A 4 1.35 14.62 -10.77
N ALA A 5 1.96 14.51 -9.58
CA ALA A 5 2.28 15.68 -8.76
C ALA A 5 3.14 16.64 -9.60
N THR A 6 2.66 17.86 -9.75
CA THR A 6 3.37 18.92 -10.48
C THR A 6 4.70 19.20 -9.76
N TYR A 7 5.79 19.04 -10.49
CA TYR A 7 7.20 19.15 -10.09
C TYR A 7 7.63 20.58 -9.69
N THR A 8 6.96 21.18 -8.73
CA THR A 8 7.41 22.45 -8.15
C THR A 8 7.35 22.32 -6.64
N GLY A 9 8.50 22.24 -5.97
CA GLY A 9 8.62 22.21 -4.51
C GLY A 9 8.00 23.43 -3.81
N VAL A 10 7.48 24.40 -4.56
CA VAL A 10 6.72 25.53 -4.01
C VAL A 10 5.31 25.07 -3.64
N VAL A 11 4.94 25.25 -2.36
CA VAL A 11 3.57 25.04 -1.86
C VAL A 11 2.62 26.02 -2.57
N SER A 12 2.09 25.60 -3.72
CA SER A 12 1.13 26.37 -4.49
C SER A 12 -0.24 26.36 -3.80
N GLY A 13 -1.11 27.33 -4.11
CA GLY A 13 -2.50 27.38 -3.63
C GLY A 13 -3.32 26.11 -3.94
N LYS A 14 -2.89 25.28 -4.90
CA LYS A 14 -3.46 23.96 -5.18
C LYS A 14 -3.20 22.96 -4.04
N HIS A 15 -1.99 22.93 -3.48
CA HIS A 15 -1.64 22.06 -2.35
C HIS A 15 -2.38 22.46 -1.06
N LEU A 16 -2.54 23.78 -0.84
CA LEU A 16 -3.29 24.31 0.29
C LEU A 16 -4.77 23.86 0.27
N ARG A 17 -5.41 23.84 -0.91
CA ARG A 17 -6.79 23.36 -1.05
C ARG A 17 -6.92 21.88 -0.68
N THR A 18 -6.01 21.04 -1.15
CA THR A 18 -6.01 19.60 -0.82
C THR A 18 -5.78 19.36 0.68
N LEU A 19 -4.82 20.07 1.29
CA LEU A 19 -4.57 19.98 2.73
C LEU A 19 -5.76 20.45 3.56
N ALA A 20 -6.45 21.51 3.14
CA ALA A 20 -7.68 21.99 3.79
C ALA A 20 -8.80 20.94 3.75
N VAL A 21 -8.99 20.27 2.60
CA VAL A 21 -9.96 19.16 2.48
C VAL A 21 -9.58 18.00 3.42
N CYS A 22 -8.30 17.62 3.48
CA CYS A 22 -7.85 16.58 4.41
C CYS A 22 -8.07 16.96 5.88
N ALA A 23 -7.80 18.22 6.27
CA ALA A 23 -8.06 18.71 7.62
C ALA A 23 -9.55 18.66 7.97
N LEU A 24 -10.42 19.05 7.04
CA LEU A 24 -11.87 18.97 7.23
C LEU A 24 -12.35 17.51 7.38
N ILE A 25 -11.83 16.60 6.57
CA ILE A 25 -12.13 15.15 6.66
C ILE A 25 -11.55 14.53 7.94
N LEU A 26 -10.57 15.12 8.61
CA LEU A 26 -10.13 14.64 9.93
C LEU A 26 -11.00 15.18 11.07
N VAL A 27 -11.35 16.46 11.01
CA VAL A 27 -12.10 17.14 12.08
C VAL A 27 -13.56 16.67 12.13
N LEU A 28 -14.22 16.54 10.98
CA LEU A 28 -15.65 16.19 10.95
C LEU A 28 -15.95 14.78 11.50
N PRO A 29 -15.26 13.70 11.08
CA PRO A 29 -15.46 12.36 11.65
C PRO A 29 -15.13 12.30 13.14
N GLY A 30 -14.07 12.99 13.58
CA GLY A 30 -13.71 13.07 15.00
C GLY A 30 -14.81 13.75 15.82
N TYR A 31 -15.33 14.87 15.33
CA TYR A 31 -16.46 15.57 15.94
C TYR A 31 -17.73 14.71 15.95
N MET A 32 -18.04 14.03 14.84
CA MET A 32 -19.18 13.11 14.76
C MET A 32 -19.09 11.98 15.78
N ILE A 33 -17.93 11.35 15.97
CA ILE A 33 -17.74 10.31 16.99
C ILE A 33 -18.07 10.86 18.39
N ILE A 34 -17.54 12.04 18.73
CA ILE A 34 -17.75 12.65 20.06
C ILE A 34 -19.24 12.90 20.31
N VAL A 35 -19.95 13.52 19.35
CA VAL A 35 -21.38 13.82 19.47
C VAL A 35 -22.19 12.54 19.58
N LEU A 36 -21.90 11.54 18.75
CA LEU A 36 -22.62 10.26 18.74
C LEU A 36 -22.45 9.49 20.05
N CYS A 37 -21.23 9.47 20.62
CA CYS A 37 -20.97 8.86 21.92
C CYS A 37 -21.67 9.57 23.09
N GLN A 38 -21.96 10.87 22.96
CA GLN A 38 -22.68 11.64 23.98
C GLN A 38 -24.20 11.50 23.87
N MET A 39 -24.73 11.32 22.66
CA MET A 39 -26.17 11.30 22.40
C MET A 39 -26.81 9.91 22.41
N PHE A 40 -26.05 8.87 22.03
CA PHE A 40 -26.59 7.51 21.87
C PHE A 40 -25.96 6.55 22.87
N SER A 41 -26.77 5.61 23.36
CA SER A 41 -26.26 4.44 24.07
C SER A 41 -25.44 3.56 23.12
N PHE A 42 -24.42 2.90 23.65
CA PHE A 42 -23.54 2.04 22.85
C PHE A 42 -24.29 0.80 22.34
N ASP A 43 -24.64 0.79 21.05
CA ASP A 43 -25.29 -0.33 20.37
C ASP A 43 -24.44 -0.87 19.20
N ALA A 44 -24.93 -1.92 18.55
CA ALA A 44 -24.25 -2.55 17.42
C ALA A 44 -24.03 -1.58 16.24
N TRP A 45 -24.99 -0.71 15.94
CA TRP A 45 -24.94 0.19 14.79
C TRP A 45 -24.00 1.38 15.04
N LEU A 46 -24.02 1.94 16.24
CA LEU A 46 -23.09 2.97 16.68
C LEU A 46 -21.65 2.47 16.61
N PHE A 47 -21.40 1.21 16.98
CA PHE A 47 -20.08 0.60 16.85
C PHE A 47 -19.61 0.53 15.39
N VAL A 48 -20.50 0.17 14.45
CA VAL A 48 -20.18 0.18 13.00
C VAL A 48 -19.81 1.60 12.55
N ILE A 49 -20.59 2.60 12.97
CA ILE A 49 -20.37 4.01 12.59
C ILE A 49 -19.03 4.51 13.15
N ILE A 50 -18.75 4.29 14.43
CA ILE A 50 -17.49 4.70 15.06
C ILE A 50 -16.30 4.03 14.36
N SER A 51 -16.41 2.72 14.08
CA SER A 51 -15.38 1.95 13.41
C SER A 51 -15.10 2.48 11.99
N SER A 52 -16.15 2.81 11.22
CA SER A 52 -16.00 3.39 9.88
C SER A 52 -15.29 4.75 9.93
N ASN A 53 -15.67 5.62 10.86
CA ASN A 53 -15.05 6.93 11.01
C ASN A 53 -13.58 6.82 11.45
N LEU A 54 -13.25 5.87 12.34
CA LEU A 54 -11.87 5.59 12.74
C LEU A 54 -11.01 5.12 11.56
N VAL A 55 -11.53 4.23 10.71
CA VAL A 55 -10.84 3.79 9.48
C VAL A 55 -10.57 4.98 8.56
N THR A 56 -11.56 5.87 8.36
CA THR A 56 -11.38 7.07 7.54
C THR A 56 -10.27 7.97 8.10
N ILE A 57 -10.23 8.21 9.41
CA ILE A 57 -9.19 9.01 10.06
C ILE A 57 -7.81 8.41 9.77
N VAL A 58 -7.64 7.11 9.99
CA VAL A 58 -6.35 6.42 9.77
C VAL A 58 -5.91 6.48 8.30
N GLN A 59 -6.84 6.28 7.36
CA GLN A 59 -6.53 6.36 5.92
C GLN A 59 -6.10 7.76 5.47
N VAL A 60 -6.75 8.80 6.00
CA VAL A 60 -6.40 10.20 5.71
C VAL A 60 -5.06 10.56 6.34
N MET A 61 -4.80 10.13 7.58
CA MET A 61 -3.50 10.28 8.22
C MET A 61 -2.38 9.60 7.41
N GLY A 62 -2.59 8.35 6.97
CA GLY A 62 -1.63 7.63 6.11
C GLY A 62 -1.35 8.39 4.80
N SER A 63 -2.39 8.94 4.16
CA SER A 63 -2.26 9.73 2.94
C SER A 63 -1.48 11.03 3.18
N LEU A 64 -1.69 11.70 4.32
CA LEU A 64 -0.93 12.89 4.71
C LEU A 64 0.54 12.57 5.00
N ILE A 65 0.84 11.43 5.62
CA ILE A 65 2.22 10.98 5.86
C ILE A 65 2.92 10.73 4.52
N ILE A 66 2.28 10.00 3.60
CA ILE A 66 2.82 9.76 2.25
C ILE A 66 3.07 11.08 1.53
N TYR A 67 2.12 12.02 1.59
CA TYR A 67 2.29 13.34 1.01
C TYR A 67 3.49 14.09 1.62
N ALA A 68 3.63 14.09 2.95
CA ALA A 68 4.75 14.72 3.63
C ALA A 68 6.10 14.07 3.24
N LEU A 69 6.14 12.75 3.10
CA LEU A 69 7.33 12.03 2.61
C LEU A 69 7.71 12.45 1.19
N PHE A 70 6.75 12.54 0.27
CA PHE A 70 7.02 13.00 -1.10
C PHE A 70 7.52 14.45 -1.12
N VAL A 71 6.89 15.35 -0.36
CA VAL A 71 7.32 16.74 -0.26
C VAL A 71 8.72 16.83 0.33
N SER A 72 9.02 16.07 1.39
CA SER A 72 10.34 16.02 2.00
C SER A 72 11.39 15.48 1.04
N ASN A 73 11.07 14.45 0.26
CA ASN A 73 11.98 13.86 -0.73
C ASN A 73 12.32 14.84 -1.86
N VAL A 74 11.35 15.65 -2.29
CA VAL A 74 11.56 16.70 -3.32
C VAL A 74 12.47 17.83 -2.81
N HIS A 75 12.41 18.15 -1.52
CA HIS A 75 13.23 19.21 -0.93
C HIS A 75 14.60 18.73 -0.44
N SER A 76 14.82 17.41 -0.37
CA SER A 76 16.10 16.86 0.05
C SER A 76 17.12 16.95 -1.09
N GLU A 77 18.35 17.36 -0.80
CA GLU A 77 19.45 17.38 -1.77
C GLU A 77 19.84 15.97 -2.23
N SER A 78 19.61 14.96 -1.39
CA SER A 78 19.79 13.54 -1.71
C SER A 78 18.44 12.83 -1.75
N GLN A 79 18.10 12.23 -2.89
CA GLN A 79 16.87 11.45 -3.01
C GLN A 79 16.93 10.18 -2.14
N VAL A 80 15.81 9.85 -1.48
CA VAL A 80 15.71 8.64 -0.66
C VAL A 80 15.48 7.43 -1.56
N ASN A 81 16.51 6.57 -1.70
CA ASN A 81 16.49 5.39 -2.56
C ASN A 81 15.34 4.39 -2.25
N ASP A 82 14.88 4.35 -1.00
CA ASP A 82 13.85 3.40 -0.52
C ASP A 82 12.46 4.04 -0.28
N LEU A 83 12.17 5.21 -0.88
CA LEU A 83 10.88 5.90 -0.72
C LEU A 83 9.67 4.98 -1.03
N ASP A 84 9.77 4.16 -2.08
CA ASP A 84 8.71 3.22 -2.47
C ASP A 84 8.41 2.19 -1.39
N ASP A 85 9.43 1.74 -0.65
CA ASP A 85 9.27 0.75 0.41
C ASP A 85 8.55 1.41 1.61
N TYR A 86 8.86 2.67 1.96
CA TYR A 86 8.11 3.42 2.98
C TYR A 86 6.64 3.64 2.60
N VAL A 87 6.37 4.09 1.37
CA VAL A 87 5.00 4.28 0.87
C VAL A 87 4.23 2.97 0.90
N TYR A 88 4.89 1.86 0.53
CA TYR A 88 4.32 0.53 0.63
C TYR A 88 3.98 0.15 2.07
N TYR A 89 4.89 0.33 3.03
CA TYR A 89 4.62 -0.02 4.44
C TYR A 89 3.47 0.78 5.03
N ILE A 90 3.36 2.07 4.73
CA ILE A 90 2.26 2.92 5.20
C ILE A 90 0.91 2.44 4.61
N ASN A 91 0.88 2.16 3.31
CA ASN A 91 -0.32 1.65 2.64
C ASN A 91 -0.70 0.26 3.14
N ALA A 92 0.27 -0.64 3.28
CA ALA A 92 0.06 -1.99 3.79
C ALA A 92 -0.47 -1.95 5.23
N GLY A 93 0.14 -1.14 6.11
CA GLY A 93 -0.31 -0.96 7.49
C GLY A 93 -1.75 -0.43 7.56
N SER A 94 -2.09 0.57 6.74
CA SER A 94 -3.46 1.11 6.67
C SER A 94 -4.48 0.05 6.21
N LYS A 95 -4.10 -0.81 5.26
CA LYS A 95 -4.97 -1.89 4.77
C LYS A 95 -5.13 -3.04 5.76
N VAL A 96 -4.07 -3.37 6.50
CA VAL A 96 -4.13 -4.35 7.60
C VAL A 96 -5.03 -3.83 8.72
N PHE A 97 -4.88 -2.56 9.10
CA PHE A 97 -5.74 -1.93 10.11
C PHE A 97 -7.22 -1.94 9.69
N GLU A 98 -7.52 -1.52 8.45
CA GLU A 98 -8.86 -1.56 7.86
C GLU A 98 -9.46 -2.98 7.92
N PHE A 99 -8.67 -4.00 7.59
CA PHE A 99 -9.10 -5.40 7.66
C PHE A 99 -9.38 -5.88 9.09
N LEU A 100 -8.49 -5.55 10.05
CA LEU A 100 -8.67 -5.91 11.46
C LEU A 100 -9.95 -5.29 12.03
N VAL A 101 -10.20 -4.01 11.76
CA VAL A 101 -11.43 -3.34 12.17
C VAL A 101 -12.65 -4.02 11.53
N ALA A 102 -12.59 -4.36 10.24
CA ALA A 102 -13.68 -5.04 9.56
C ALA A 102 -14.03 -6.40 10.19
N VAL A 103 -13.02 -7.17 10.61
CA VAL A 103 -13.20 -8.47 11.30
C VAL A 103 -13.81 -8.27 12.68
N VAL A 104 -13.32 -7.29 13.46
CA VAL A 104 -13.87 -6.99 14.80
C VAL A 104 -15.33 -6.53 14.69
N VAL A 105 -15.64 -5.66 13.72
CA VAL A 105 -17.02 -5.23 13.43
C VAL A 105 -17.90 -6.42 13.06
N LEU A 106 -17.44 -7.31 12.18
CA LEU A 106 -18.20 -8.48 11.79
C LEU A 106 -18.49 -9.39 13.00
N GLY A 107 -17.49 -9.63 13.85
CA GLY A 107 -17.64 -10.46 15.04
C GLY A 107 -18.62 -9.87 16.04
N TYR A 108 -18.49 -8.59 16.37
CA TYR A 108 -19.38 -7.92 17.32
C TYR A 108 -20.82 -7.82 16.81
N THR A 109 -21.01 -7.44 15.54
CA THR A 109 -22.35 -7.33 14.94
C THR A 109 -23.05 -8.67 14.78
N ALA A 110 -22.31 -9.73 14.42
CA ALA A 110 -22.84 -11.09 14.42
C ALA A 110 -23.26 -11.51 15.84
N TRP A 111 -22.38 -11.36 16.83
CA TRP A 111 -22.69 -11.68 18.23
C TRP A 111 -23.92 -10.93 18.76
N ALA A 112 -24.01 -9.62 18.48
CA ALA A 112 -25.16 -8.81 18.88
C ALA A 112 -26.46 -9.26 18.20
N THR A 113 -26.40 -9.67 16.93
CA THR A 113 -27.58 -10.15 16.19
C THR A 113 -28.03 -11.54 16.66
N LEU A 114 -27.10 -12.42 17.05
CA LEU A 114 -27.42 -13.76 17.55
C LEU A 114 -28.14 -13.72 18.92
N ASN A 115 -27.71 -12.80 19.79
CA ASN A 115 -28.25 -12.69 21.16
C ASN A 115 -29.42 -11.70 21.29
N GLY A 116 -29.64 -10.87 20.28
CA GLY A 116 -30.75 -9.92 20.22
C GLY A 116 -31.90 -10.40 19.35
N ASP A 117 -32.78 -9.47 18.98
CA ASP A 117 -33.85 -9.74 18.04
C ASP A 117 -33.30 -9.87 16.62
N TRP A 118 -33.62 -11.00 15.99
CA TRP A 118 -33.18 -11.28 14.63
C TRP A 118 -33.89 -10.35 13.64
N ASN A 119 -33.09 -9.70 12.79
CA ASN A 119 -33.58 -8.81 11.75
C ASN A 119 -33.01 -9.20 10.38
N TYR A 120 -33.87 -9.43 9.40
CA TYR A 120 -33.49 -9.77 8.02
C TYR A 120 -32.58 -8.73 7.38
N ILE A 121 -32.83 -7.43 7.65
CA ILE A 121 -32.01 -6.34 7.12
C ILE A 121 -30.61 -6.42 7.74
N GLY A 122 -30.51 -6.64 9.05
CA GLY A 122 -29.23 -6.81 9.74
C GLY A 122 -28.42 -8.00 9.20
N ALA A 123 -29.07 -9.14 9.00
CA ALA A 123 -28.43 -10.33 8.43
C ALA A 123 -27.90 -10.10 7.00
N MET A 124 -28.65 -9.37 6.16
CA MET A 124 -28.21 -9.00 4.82
C MET A 124 -26.98 -8.08 4.85
N VAL A 125 -26.98 -7.07 5.73
CA VAL A 125 -25.85 -6.14 5.90
C VAL A 125 -24.60 -6.87 6.40
N ILE A 126 -24.74 -7.76 7.38
CA ILE A 126 -23.65 -8.58 7.92
C ILE A 126 -23.07 -9.48 6.82
N SER A 127 -23.91 -10.11 6.02
CA SER A 127 -23.49 -10.97 4.91
C SER A 127 -22.74 -10.20 3.84
N MET A 128 -23.24 -9.02 3.46
CA MET A 128 -22.57 -8.12 2.51
C MET A 128 -21.21 -7.66 3.05
N HIS A 129 -21.15 -7.28 4.33
CA HIS A 129 -19.91 -6.87 5.00
C HIS A 129 -18.88 -8.00 5.05
N ALA A 130 -19.31 -9.22 5.40
CA ALA A 130 -18.44 -10.40 5.42
C ALA A 130 -17.84 -10.68 4.04
N TYR A 131 -18.64 -10.57 2.97
CA TYR A 131 -18.15 -10.83 1.62
C TYR A 131 -17.19 -9.73 1.12
N PHE A 132 -17.61 -8.46 1.13
CA PHE A 132 -16.83 -7.38 0.53
C PHE A 132 -15.68 -6.93 1.42
N ASN A 133 -15.93 -6.75 2.71
CA ASN A 133 -14.94 -6.13 3.59
C ASN A 133 -13.95 -7.11 4.19
N VAL A 134 -14.32 -8.39 4.31
CA VAL A 134 -13.47 -9.44 4.86
C VAL A 134 -12.99 -10.39 3.77
N TYR A 135 -13.88 -11.19 3.15
CA TYR A 135 -13.47 -12.25 2.23
C TYR A 135 -12.70 -11.72 1.02
N LYS A 136 -13.32 -10.82 0.25
CA LYS A 136 -12.70 -10.26 -0.97
C LYS A 136 -11.39 -9.54 -0.65
N ARG A 137 -11.37 -8.76 0.44
CA ARG A 137 -10.18 -8.02 0.89
C ARG A 137 -9.06 -8.96 1.35
N ALA A 138 -9.39 -10.05 2.06
CA ALA A 138 -8.42 -11.07 2.43
C ALA A 138 -7.83 -11.76 1.19
N GLN A 139 -8.67 -12.10 0.21
CA GLN A 139 -8.24 -12.70 -1.05
C GLN A 139 -7.29 -11.77 -1.83
N GLU A 140 -7.65 -10.48 -1.96
CA GLU A 140 -6.79 -9.47 -2.59
C GLU A 140 -5.46 -9.31 -1.84
N GLY A 141 -5.49 -9.22 -0.51
CA GLY A 141 -4.29 -9.16 0.33
C GLY A 141 -3.40 -10.39 0.17
N TRP A 142 -3.99 -11.57 0.13
CA TRP A 142 -3.28 -12.84 -0.06
C TRP A 142 -2.60 -12.92 -1.42
N ASN A 143 -3.31 -12.55 -2.50
CA ASN A 143 -2.75 -12.53 -3.85
C ASN A 143 -1.57 -11.55 -3.95
N ASN A 144 -1.69 -10.36 -3.37
CA ASN A 144 -0.61 -9.37 -3.35
C ASN A 144 0.62 -9.87 -2.57
N PHE A 145 0.38 -10.55 -1.44
CA PHE A 145 1.45 -11.16 -0.65
C PHE A 145 2.15 -12.29 -1.41
N LEU A 146 1.39 -13.17 -2.07
CA LEU A 146 1.94 -14.24 -2.89
C LEU A 146 2.77 -13.70 -4.06
N LEU A 147 2.29 -12.66 -4.75
CA LEU A 147 3.01 -12.00 -5.84
C LEU A 147 4.36 -11.42 -5.35
N ARG A 148 4.36 -10.77 -4.18
CA ARG A 148 5.58 -10.24 -3.56
C ARG A 148 6.56 -11.34 -3.18
N ARG A 149 6.05 -12.41 -2.56
CA ARG A 149 6.86 -13.57 -2.16
C ARG A 149 7.47 -14.27 -3.38
N SER A 150 6.71 -14.40 -4.47
CA SER A 150 7.22 -14.98 -5.71
C SER A 150 8.31 -14.09 -6.33
N ALA A 151 8.13 -12.77 -6.38
CA ALA A 151 9.16 -11.84 -6.86
C ALA A 151 10.48 -11.95 -6.08
N VAL A 152 10.43 -12.05 -4.75
CA VAL A 152 11.63 -12.22 -3.91
C VAL A 152 12.29 -13.59 -4.14
N LYS A 153 11.50 -14.67 -4.20
CA LYS A 153 12.02 -16.02 -4.49
C LYS A 153 12.73 -16.05 -5.85
N ARG A 154 12.15 -15.39 -6.86
CA ARG A 154 12.70 -15.26 -8.21
C ARG A 154 14.02 -14.50 -8.21
N LEU A 155 14.06 -13.34 -7.57
CA LEU A 155 15.28 -12.55 -7.46
C LEU A 155 16.42 -13.35 -6.78
N ASN A 156 16.09 -14.09 -5.72
CA ASN A 156 17.07 -14.92 -5.01
C ASN A 156 17.58 -16.10 -5.84
N SER A 157 16.79 -16.60 -6.80
CA SER A 157 17.21 -17.66 -7.71
C SER A 157 18.21 -17.20 -8.80
N LEU A 158 18.31 -15.90 -9.03
CA LEU A 158 19.26 -15.33 -10.00
C LEU A 158 20.69 -15.32 -9.44
N GLN A 159 21.66 -15.52 -10.31
CA GLN A 159 23.08 -15.46 -9.96
C GLN A 159 23.52 -14.02 -9.71
N TRP A 160 24.46 -13.85 -8.79
CA TRP A 160 25.17 -12.58 -8.62
C TRP A 160 26.23 -12.45 -9.71
N ALA A 161 26.41 -11.24 -10.24
CA ALA A 161 27.53 -10.94 -11.12
C ALA A 161 28.83 -10.95 -10.31
N THR A 162 29.91 -11.47 -10.89
CA THR A 162 31.25 -11.36 -10.31
C THR A 162 31.82 -9.95 -10.52
N GLU A 163 32.73 -9.52 -9.66
CA GLU A 163 33.37 -8.19 -9.79
C GLU A 163 34.09 -8.06 -11.14
N ASP A 164 34.76 -9.12 -11.61
CA ASP A 164 35.43 -9.13 -12.92
C ASP A 164 34.44 -8.93 -14.07
N GLN A 165 33.26 -9.56 -14.02
CA GLN A 165 32.22 -9.37 -15.04
C GLN A 165 31.69 -7.93 -15.05
N LEU A 166 31.53 -7.32 -13.87
CA LEU A 166 31.07 -5.94 -13.75
C LEU A 166 32.12 -4.95 -14.26
N GLN A 167 33.39 -5.18 -13.96
CA GLN A 167 34.51 -4.37 -14.47
C GLN A 167 34.69 -4.50 -15.99
N GLN A 168 34.52 -5.70 -16.55
CA GLN A 168 34.60 -5.90 -18.00
C GLN A 168 33.41 -5.29 -18.74
N LEU A 169 32.21 -5.36 -18.16
CA LEU A 169 31.01 -4.76 -18.74
C LEU A 169 31.09 -3.23 -18.70
N ASN A 170 31.57 -2.66 -17.59
CA ASN A 170 31.73 -1.22 -17.35
C ASN A 170 30.51 -0.38 -17.79
N ASP A 171 29.32 -0.82 -17.37
CA ASP A 171 28.03 -0.25 -17.77
C ASP A 171 27.22 0.23 -16.54
N VAL A 172 26.12 0.93 -16.80
CA VAL A 172 25.18 1.45 -15.79
C VAL A 172 23.92 0.59 -15.74
N CYS A 173 23.25 0.56 -14.59
CA CYS A 173 21.95 -0.11 -14.49
C CYS A 173 20.91 0.69 -15.27
N CYS A 174 20.27 0.11 -16.28
CA CYS A 174 19.29 0.84 -17.12
C CYS A 174 18.00 1.24 -16.39
N ILE A 175 17.83 0.86 -15.11
CA ILE A 175 16.66 1.23 -14.29
C ILE A 175 16.94 2.53 -13.50
N CYS A 176 18.10 2.66 -12.86
CA CYS A 176 18.45 3.83 -12.06
C CYS A 176 19.52 4.73 -12.70
N TYR A 177 20.15 4.29 -13.79
CA TYR A 177 21.25 4.96 -14.49
C TYR A 177 22.52 5.19 -13.65
N GLU A 178 22.69 4.43 -12.56
CA GLU A 178 23.89 4.43 -11.72
C GLU A 178 24.83 3.26 -12.05
N ALA A 179 26.11 3.37 -11.68
CA ALA A 179 27.11 2.34 -11.93
C ALA A 179 26.75 0.99 -11.27
N LEU A 180 27.01 -0.11 -11.97
CA LEU A 180 26.73 -1.47 -11.49
C LEU A 180 27.84 -1.95 -10.52
N ASP A 181 27.62 -1.74 -9.22
CA ASP A 181 28.49 -2.19 -8.12
C ASP A 181 28.09 -3.59 -7.59
N ARG A 182 26.78 -3.85 -7.46
CA ARG A 182 26.22 -5.12 -6.99
C ARG A 182 25.00 -5.52 -7.82
N ALA A 183 25.23 -6.37 -8.83
CA ALA A 183 24.20 -6.75 -9.79
C ALA A 183 23.77 -8.21 -9.72
N LYS A 184 22.51 -8.45 -10.06
CA LYS A 184 21.98 -9.76 -10.44
C LYS A 184 22.05 -9.91 -11.97
N VAL A 185 22.42 -11.10 -12.41
CA VAL A 185 22.44 -11.46 -13.84
C VAL A 185 21.17 -12.24 -14.15
N THR A 186 20.39 -11.76 -15.12
CA THR A 186 19.22 -12.47 -15.63
C THR A 186 19.66 -13.61 -16.55
N LYS A 187 18.76 -14.57 -16.81
CA LYS A 187 19.03 -15.68 -17.76
C LYS A 187 19.24 -15.20 -19.20
N CYS A 188 18.72 -14.03 -19.56
CA CYS A 188 18.99 -13.37 -20.84
C CYS A 188 20.30 -12.54 -20.83
N SER A 189 21.18 -12.75 -19.84
CA SER A 189 22.49 -12.10 -19.72
C SER A 189 22.46 -10.58 -19.56
N HIS A 190 21.40 -10.04 -18.95
CA HIS A 190 21.30 -8.62 -18.59
C HIS A 190 21.59 -8.39 -17.11
N TYR A 191 22.18 -7.24 -16.79
CA TYR A 191 22.69 -6.90 -15.46
C TYR A 191 21.87 -5.77 -14.83
N PHE A 192 21.45 -5.95 -13.59
CA PHE A 192 20.67 -4.96 -12.84
C PHE A 192 21.02 -4.98 -11.36
N HIS A 193 20.97 -3.84 -10.67
CA HIS A 193 21.03 -3.85 -9.21
C HIS A 193 19.93 -4.73 -8.62
N SER A 194 20.26 -5.46 -7.55
CA SER A 194 19.28 -6.34 -6.90
C SER A 194 18.03 -5.60 -6.45
N LEU A 195 18.18 -4.35 -5.98
CA LEU A 195 17.07 -3.52 -5.51
C LEU A 195 16.18 -3.06 -6.67
N CYS A 196 16.79 -2.55 -7.75
CA CYS A 196 16.08 -2.09 -8.94
C CYS A 196 15.29 -3.23 -9.60
N LEU A 197 15.92 -4.39 -9.77
CA LEU A 197 15.26 -5.56 -10.34
C LEU A 197 14.13 -6.09 -9.44
N ARG A 198 14.30 -6.03 -8.11
CA ARG A 198 13.25 -6.39 -7.14
C ARG A 198 12.01 -5.50 -7.32
N LYS A 199 12.20 -4.19 -7.39
CA LYS A 199 11.11 -3.21 -7.57
C LYS A 199 10.39 -3.43 -8.89
N TRP A 200 11.13 -3.69 -9.97
CA TRP A 200 10.55 -4.01 -11.29
C TRP A 200 9.70 -5.28 -11.25
N LEU A 201 10.21 -6.36 -10.64
CA LEU A 201 9.52 -7.64 -10.51
C LEU A 201 8.22 -7.60 -9.70
N TYR A 202 7.97 -6.52 -8.95
CA TYR A 202 6.67 -6.31 -8.30
C TYR A 202 5.56 -5.88 -9.27
N VAL A 203 5.93 -5.35 -10.44
CA VAL A 203 4.99 -4.82 -11.44
C VAL A 203 4.96 -5.67 -12.70
N GLN A 204 6.13 -6.09 -13.18
CA GLN A 204 6.29 -6.83 -14.43
C GLN A 204 7.21 -8.04 -14.21
N ASP A 205 6.84 -9.18 -14.77
CA ASP A 205 7.58 -10.45 -14.64
C ASP A 205 8.63 -10.68 -15.73
N LYS A 206 8.88 -9.67 -16.57
CA LYS A 206 9.73 -9.71 -17.76
C LYS A 206 10.96 -8.85 -17.63
N CYS A 207 12.00 -9.17 -18.41
CA CYS A 207 13.25 -8.41 -18.42
C CYS A 207 13.00 -6.96 -18.90
N PRO A 208 13.46 -5.92 -18.19
CA PRO A 208 13.29 -4.52 -18.59
C PRO A 208 13.87 -4.18 -19.97
N MET A 209 14.94 -4.87 -20.39
CA MET A 209 15.61 -4.61 -21.67
C MET A 209 15.00 -5.39 -22.84
N CYS A 210 14.80 -6.71 -22.70
CA CYS A 210 14.39 -7.55 -23.82
C CYS A 210 12.98 -8.13 -23.72
N HIS A 211 12.25 -7.86 -22.64
CA HIS A 211 10.90 -8.39 -22.38
C HIS A 211 10.81 -9.93 -22.35
N ALA A 212 11.95 -10.64 -22.32
CA ALA A 212 11.99 -12.08 -22.13
C ALA A 212 11.62 -12.44 -20.68
N ASP A 213 11.07 -13.64 -20.48
CA ASP A 213 10.77 -14.15 -19.15
C ASP A 213 12.05 -14.31 -18.33
N ILE A 214 12.04 -13.79 -17.11
CA ILE A 214 13.20 -13.83 -16.20
C ILE A 214 13.36 -15.22 -15.56
N LEU A 215 12.32 -16.06 -15.63
CA LEU A 215 12.31 -17.45 -15.19
C LEU A 215 12.11 -18.40 -16.38
N PRO A 216 12.52 -19.68 -16.27
CA PRO A 216 12.00 -20.73 -17.14
C PRO A 216 10.47 -20.83 -16.98
N GLN A 217 9.76 -21.06 -18.08
CA GLN A 217 8.42 -21.63 -18.02
C GLN A 217 8.57 -23.09 -17.62
N ASP A 218 8.07 -23.47 -16.45
CA ASP A 218 7.85 -24.87 -16.10
C ASP A 218 6.68 -25.43 -16.93
#